data_AF-A0A1H7EHG4-F1
#
_entry.id   AF-A0A1H7EHG4-F1
#
_cell.length_a   1.000
_cell.length_b   1.000
_cell.length_c   1.000
_cell.angle_alpha   90.00
_cell.angle_beta   90.00
_cell.angle_gamma   90.00
#
_symmetry.space_group_name_H-M   'P 1'
#
loop_
_entity.id
_entity.type
_entity.pdbx_description
1 polymer ?
#
loop_
_entity_poly.entity_id
_entity_poly.type
_entity_poly.pdbx_seq_one_letter_code
_entity_poly.pdbx_strand_id
1 'polypeptide(L)' 'MVDLSLTGPLAPDTWVLTFLGAAREVIDEARARDIESALASLDAIAHGESGLDAYFADLADREPELPTHLRENITR' A
#
# COMPACT_ATOMS: atom_id res chain seq x y z
N MET A 1 3.97 20.80 -8.76
CA MET A 1 3.24 21.40 -7.61
C MET A 1 2.00 20.57 -7.40
N VAL A 2 1.63 20.28 -6.15
CA VAL A 2 0.46 19.47 -5.79
C VAL A 2 -0.60 20.39 -5.20
N ASP A 3 -1.86 20.23 -5.60
CA ASP A 3 -3.00 20.95 -5.00
C ASP A 3 -3.35 20.32 -3.65
N LEU A 4 -3.42 21.14 -2.60
CA LEU A 4 -3.74 20.72 -1.24
C LEU A 4 -5.17 21.07 -0.81
N SER A 5 -6.01 21.57 -1.72
CA SER A 5 -7.36 22.04 -1.43
C SER A 5 -8.25 21.01 -0.71
N LEU A 6 -8.05 19.71 -0.96
CA LEU A 6 -8.83 18.62 -0.37
C LEU A 6 -8.35 18.18 1.03
N THR A 7 -7.06 18.36 1.33
CA THR A 7 -6.47 18.01 2.63
C THR A 7 -6.31 19.21 3.56
N GLY A 8 -6.46 20.43 3.02
CA GLY A 8 -6.12 21.66 3.70
C GLY A 8 -4.61 21.93 3.71
N PRO A 9 -4.18 23.04 4.34
CA PRO A 9 -2.76 23.38 4.46
C PRO A 9 -2.03 22.35 5.33
N LEU A 10 -0.83 21.94 4.88
CA LEU A 10 -0.01 20.94 5.56
C LEU A 10 1.36 21.54 5.92
N ALA A 11 1.93 21.06 7.02
CA ALA A 11 3.31 21.37 7.37
C ALA A 11 4.28 20.70 6.37
N PRO A 12 5.48 21.26 6.16
CA PRO A 12 6.56 20.55 5.49
C PRO A 12 6.79 19.17 6.11
N ASP A 13 7.29 18.23 5.30
CA ASP A 13 7.54 16.83 5.67
C ASP A 13 6.28 15.98 5.93
N THR A 14 5.08 16.49 5.62
CA THR A 14 3.85 15.70 5.64
C THR A 14 3.74 14.83 4.38
N TRP A 15 3.51 13.53 4.56
CA TRP A 15 3.25 12.61 3.45
C TRP A 15 1.81 12.70 2.97
N VAL A 16 1.65 12.74 1.64
CA VAL A 16 0.34 12.75 0.99
C VAL A 16 0.29 11.78 -0.17
N LEU A 17 -0.85 11.14 -0.34
CA LEU A 17 -1.16 10.35 -1.53
C LEU A 17 -1.83 11.22 -2.58
N THR A 18 -1.20 11.34 -3.74
CA THR A 18 -1.68 12.23 -4.81
C THR A 18 -2.42 11.46 -5.90
N PHE A 19 -3.40 12.11 -6.52
CA PHE A 19 -4.06 11.62 -7.73
C PHE A 19 -4.44 12.81 -8.61
N LEU A 20 -4.10 12.74 -9.90
CA LEU A 20 -4.35 13.82 -10.88
C LEU A 20 -3.85 15.20 -10.43
N GLY A 21 -2.72 15.25 -9.72
CA GLY A 21 -2.10 16.49 -9.26
C GLY A 21 -2.67 17.07 -7.96
N ALA A 22 -3.63 16.42 -7.31
CA ALA A 22 -4.18 16.83 -6.02
C ALA A 22 -3.82 15.82 -4.91
N ALA A 23 -3.59 16.32 -3.69
CA ALA A 23 -3.48 15.51 -2.49
C ALA A 23 -4.87 14.98 -2.11
N ARG A 24 -5.04 13.66 -2.13
CA ARG A 24 -6.31 12.99 -1.81
C ARG A 24 -6.40 12.63 -0.33
N GLU A 25 -5.26 12.31 0.27
CA GLU A 25 -5.17 11.70 1.59
C GLU A 25 -3.84 12.06 2.22
N VAL A 26 -3.85 12.40 3.51
CA VAL A 26 -2.64 12.49 4.33
C VAL A 26 -2.36 11.08 4.86
N ILE A 27 -1.15 10.59 4.63
CA ILE A 27 -0.73 9.25 5.07
C ILE A 27 0.49 9.39 5.97
N ASP A 28 0.79 8.35 6.74
CA ASP A 28 2.06 8.28 7.45
C ASP A 28 3.18 7.75 6.55
N GLU A 29 4.42 7.84 7.05
CA GLU A 29 5.62 7.45 6.31
C GLU A 29 5.68 5.93 6.07
N ALA A 30 5.17 5.11 6.98
CA ALA A 30 5.13 3.66 6.81
C ALA A 30 4.21 3.29 5.64
N ARG A 31 3.01 3.87 5.62
CA ARG A 31 2.05 3.68 4.53
C ARG A 31 2.59 4.17 3.19
N ALA A 32 3.34 5.28 3.17
CA ALA A 32 3.99 5.75 1.95
C ALA A 32 4.98 4.71 1.41
N ARG A 33 5.84 4.14 2.28
CA ARG A 33 6.79 3.09 1.91
C ARG A 33 6.11 1.80 1.43
N ASP A 34 5.00 1.41 2.05
CA ASP A 34 4.25 0.22 1.62
C ASP A 34 3.70 0.42 0.20
N ILE A 35 3.18 1.61 -0.10
CA ILE A 35 2.68 1.95 -1.44
C ILE A 35 3.82 1.97 -2.46
N GLU A 36 4.95 2.59 -2.12
CA GLU A 36 6.15 2.60 -2.98
C GLU A 36 6.64 1.18 -3.27
N SER A 37 6.67 0.31 -2.25
CA SER A 37 7.10 -1.09 -2.40
C SER A 37 6.13 -1.88 -3.27
N ALA A 38 4.83 -1.69 -3.08
CA ALA A 38 3.80 -2.31 -3.92
C ALA A 38 3.92 -1.85 -5.39
N LEU A 39 4.15 -0.56 -5.65
CA LEU A 39 4.36 -0.06 -7.01
C LEU A 39 5.65 -0.59 -7.64
N ALA A 40 6.73 -0.68 -6.88
CA ALA A 40 7.98 -1.30 -7.33
C ALA A 40 7.77 -2.78 -7.69
N SER A 41 6.96 -3.50 -6.92
CA SER A 41 6.62 -4.91 -7.23
C SER A 41 5.92 -5.05 -8.59
N LEU A 42 5.04 -4.10 -8.95
CA LEU A 42 4.34 -4.12 -10.24
C LEU A 42 5.32 -3.90 -11.40
N ASP A 43 6.30 -3.01 -11.22
CA ASP A 43 7.35 -2.78 -12.20
C ASP A 43 8.25 -4.03 -12.36
N ALA A 44 8.63 -4.66 -11.24
CA ALA A 44 9.40 -5.90 -11.24
C ALA A 44 8.67 -7.03 -12.00
N ILE A 45 7.37 -7.22 -11.74
CA ILE A 45 6.53 -8.19 -12.48
C ILE A 45 6.52 -7.86 -13.97
N ALA A 46 6.37 -6.58 -14.34
CA ALA A 46 6.36 -6.16 -15.74
C ALA A 46 7.69 -6.48 -16.45
N HIS A 47 8.80 -6.51 -15.71
CA HIS A 47 10.12 -6.91 -16.20
C HIS A 47 10.40 -8.43 -16.11
N GLY A 48 9.41 -9.23 -15.69
CA GLY A 48 9.50 -10.69 -15.62
C GLY A 48 10.19 -11.21 -14.36
N GLU A 49 10.35 -10.39 -13.32
CA GLU A 49 10.87 -10.84 -12.04
C GLU A 49 9.85 -11.72 -11.29
N SER A 50 10.38 -12.56 -10.40
CA SER A 50 9.61 -13.46 -9.53
C SER A 50 10.12 -13.33 -8.09
N GLY A 51 9.28 -13.62 -7.09
CA GLY A 51 9.66 -13.49 -5.68
C GLY A 51 9.23 -12.13 -5.10
N LEU A 52 7.92 -11.90 -5.10
CA LEU A 52 7.34 -10.60 -4.72
C LEU A 52 7.32 -10.38 -3.20
N ASP A 53 7.57 -11.42 -2.41
CA ASP A 53 7.52 -11.36 -0.94
C ASP A 53 8.47 -10.29 -0.38
N ALA A 54 9.58 -10.00 -1.07
CA ALA A 54 10.51 -8.94 -0.70
C ALA A 54 9.88 -7.53 -0.71
N TYR A 55 8.81 -7.32 -1.49
CA TYR A 55 8.09 -6.04 -1.59
C TYR A 55 6.90 -5.94 -0.61
N PHE A 56 6.57 -7.03 0.07
CA PHE A 56 5.46 -7.12 1.02
C PHE A 56 5.95 -7.75 2.33
N ALA A 57 6.97 -7.17 2.95
CA ALA A 57 7.64 -7.75 4.12
C ALA A 57 6.70 -7.95 5.33
N ASP A 58 5.62 -7.17 5.42
CA ASP A 58 4.55 -7.33 6.41
C ASP A 58 3.63 -8.53 6.14
N LEU A 59 3.58 -9.01 4.89
CA LEU A 59 2.80 -10.15 4.45
C LEU A 59 3.65 -11.39 4.14
N ALA A 60 4.97 -11.24 4.03
CA ALA A 60 5.91 -12.33 3.83
C ALA A 60 5.99 -13.22 5.07
N ASP A 61 6.29 -14.51 4.86
CA ASP A 61 6.53 -15.51 5.92
C ASP A 61 5.39 -15.69 6.94
N ARG A 62 4.17 -15.25 6.60
CA ARG A 62 2.97 -15.45 7.43
C ARG A 62 1.96 -16.35 6.72
N GLU A 63 1.41 -17.32 7.46
CA GLU A 63 0.29 -18.12 6.97
C GLU A 63 -0.96 -17.24 6.84
N PRO A 64 -1.61 -17.18 5.67
CA PRO A 64 -2.87 -16.45 5.52
C PRO A 64 -3.97 -17.11 6.36
N GLU A 65 -4.52 -16.39 7.33
CA GLU A 65 -5.67 -16.87 8.09
C GLU A 65 -6.99 -16.63 7.35
N LEU A 66 -7.89 -17.61 7.41
CA LEU A 66 -9.23 -17.46 6.88
C LEU A 66 -10.03 -16.42 7.69
N PRO A 67 -10.73 -15.49 7.01
CA PRO A 67 -11.75 -14.65 7.64
C PRO A 67 -12.82 -15.48 8.37
N THR A 68 -13.37 -14.95 9.47
CA THR A 68 -14.34 -15.66 10.32
C THR A 68 -15.51 -16.27 9.55
N HIS A 69 -16.10 -15.53 8.62
CA HIS A 69 -17.23 -15.98 7.80
C HIS A 69 -16.87 -17.08 6.77
N LEU A 70 -15.58 -17.35 6.53
CA LEU A 70 -15.12 -18.45 5.68
C LEU A 70 -14.73 -19.70 6.48
N ARG A 71 -14.42 -19.57 7.78
CA ARG A 71 -14.08 -20.72 8.64
C ARG A 71 -15.29 -21.62 8.91
N GLU A 72 -16.48 -21.05 9.00
CA GLU A 72 -17.73 -21.76 9.30
C GLU A 72 -18.05 -22.86 8.27
N ASN A 73 -17.60 -22.70 7.01
CA ASN A 73 -17.85 -23.67 5.94
C ASN A 73 -16.89 -24.86 5.93
N ILE A 74 -15.79 -24.83 6.69
CA ILE A 74 -14.79 -25.92 6.72
C ILE A 74 -15.14 -26.98 7.78
N THR A 75 -15.94 -26.61 8.79
CA THR A 75 -16.30 -27.50 9.92
C THR A 75 -17.60 -28.30 9.67
N ARG A 76 -18.19 -28.22 8.46
CA ARG A 76 -19.42 -28.95 8.08
C ARG A 76 -19.12 -30.05 7.09
#